data_AF-A0ABD1DRB2-F1
#
_entry.id   AF-A0ABD1DRB2-F1
#
_cell.length_a   1.000
_cell.length_b   1.000
_cell.length_c   1.000
_cell.angle_alpha   90.00
_cell.angle_beta   90.00
_cell.angle_gamma   90.00
#
_symmetry.space_group_name_H-M   'P 1'
#
loop_
_entity.id
_entity.type
_entity.pdbx_description
1 polymer ?
#
loop_
_entity_poly.entity_id
_entity_poly.type
_entity_poly.pdbx_seq_one_letter_code
_entity_poly.pdbx_strand_id
1 'polypeptide(L)' 'MTHLDKLRIWNKTIRVMASKHQAVQMPEEGQPDAGLTRDYTGACTGSRSRAANYSEHLSA' A
#
# COMPACT_ATOMS: atom_id res chain seq x y z
N MET A 1 -13.67 -5.33 -14.10
CA MET A 1 -13.90 -4.90 -12.71
C MET A 1 -15.09 -5.64 -12.12
N THR A 2 -15.03 -6.97 -11.97
CA THR A 2 -16.21 -7.76 -11.57
C THR A 2 -15.94 -8.70 -10.40
N HIS A 3 -14.69 -9.11 -10.18
CA HIS A 3 -14.35 -10.07 -9.12
C HIS A 3 -14.56 -9.52 -7.69
N LEU A 4 -14.50 -8.21 -7.50
CA LEU A 4 -14.59 -7.57 -6.18
C LEU A 4 -15.94 -6.93 -5.89
N ASP A 5 -16.80 -6.73 -6.89
CA ASP A 5 -18.13 -6.15 -6.67
C ASP A 5 -19.02 -7.15 -5.93
N LYS A 6 -19.74 -6.68 -4.90
CA LYS A 6 -20.65 -7.46 -4.03
C LYS A 6 -19.97 -8.55 -3.20
N LEU A 7 -18.63 -8.54 -3.08
CA LEU A 7 -17.93 -9.42 -2.16
C LEU A 7 -18.24 -9.03 -0.70
N ARG A 8 -18.38 -10.02 0.18
CA ARG A 8 -18.61 -9.78 1.62
C ARG A 8 -17.28 -9.81 2.38
N ILE A 9 -16.88 -8.67 2.92
CA ILE A 9 -15.64 -8.49 3.70
C ILE A 9 -16.01 -7.89 5.06
N TRP A 10 -15.50 -8.44 6.16
CA TRP A 10 -15.84 -8.01 7.52
C TRP A 10 -17.36 -7.89 7.77
N ASN A 11 -18.13 -8.89 7.31
CA ASN A 11 -19.60 -8.91 7.34
C ASN A 11 -20.30 -7.77 6.58
N LYS A 12 -19.59 -6.99 5.76
CA LYS A 12 -20.15 -5.93 4.91
C LYS A 12 -19.98 -6.27 3.45
N THR A 13 -21.06 -6.13 2.68
CA THR A 13 -21.02 -6.28 1.22
C THR A 13 -20.46 -4.99 0.62
N ILE A 14 -19.34 -5.07 -0.09
CA ILE A 14 -18.72 -3.91 -0.76
C ILE A 14 -19.30 -3.71 -2.17
N ARG A 15 -19.29 -2.47 -2.64
CA ARG A 15 -19.66 -2.13 -4.04
C ARG A 15 -18.47 -1.50 -4.73
N VAL A 16 -18.16 -2.00 -5.92
CA VAL A 16 -17.01 -1.53 -6.70
C VAL A 16 -17.49 -1.04 -8.06
N MET A 17 -17.16 0.21 -8.37
CA MET A 17 -17.49 0.86 -9.63
C MET A 17 -16.26 1.62 -10.14
N ALA A 18 -16.21 1.90 -11.44
CA ALA A 18 -15.18 2.77 -11.99
C ALA A 18 -15.31 4.18 -11.38
N SER A 19 -14.19 4.71 -10.88
CA SER A 19 -14.13 6.08 -10.39
C SER A 19 -14.30 7.07 -11.54
N LYS A 20 -14.93 8.21 -11.26
CA LYS A 20 -14.93 9.37 -12.18
C LYS A 20 -13.68 10.22 -12.05
N HIS A 21 -12.95 10.08 -10.94
CA HIS A 21 -11.73 10.83 -10.65
C HIS A 21 -10.52 10.07 -11.18
N GLN A 22 -9.60 10.78 -11.84
CA GLN A 22 -8.40 10.20 -12.42
C GLN A 22 -7.33 9.87 -11.37
N ALA A 23 -7.22 10.69 -10.32
CA ALA A 23 -6.24 10.54 -9.25
C ALA A 23 -6.82 10.98 -7.90
N VAL A 24 -6.30 10.38 -6.82
CA VAL A 24 -6.56 10.83 -5.44
C VAL A 24 -5.54 11.91 -5.10
N GLN A 25 -6.02 13.08 -4.67
CA GLN A 25 -5.14 14.16 -4.24
C GLN A 25 -4.57 13.83 -2.86
N MET A 26 -3.26 14.01 -2.71
CA MET A 26 -2.62 13.83 -1.42
C MET A 26 -2.85 15.07 -0.56
N PRO A 27 -3.10 14.91 0.75
CA PRO A 27 -3.18 16.01 1.69
C PRO A 27 -1.85 16.77 1.70
N GLU A 28 -1.92 18.09 1.84
CA GLU A 28 -0.75 18.93 1.99
C GLU A 28 -0.01 18.63 3.30
N GLU A 29 1.31 18.86 3.31
CA GLU A 29 2.15 18.66 4.49
C GLU A 29 1.68 19.59 5.62
N GLY A 30 1.13 19.00 6.69
CA GLY A 30 0.58 19.74 7.84
C GLY A 30 -0.95 19.71 7.97
N GLN A 31 -1.68 19.17 6.98
CA GLN A 31 -3.12 18.96 7.09
C GLN A 31 -3.43 17.58 7.74
N PRO A 32 -4.34 17.50 8.73
CA PRO A 32 -4.72 16.24 9.33
C PRO A 32 -5.60 15.42 8.36
N ASP A 33 -4.99 14.49 7.66
CA ASP A 33 -5.66 13.50 6.80
C ASP A 33 -6.55 12.50 7.54
N ALA A 34 -6.46 12.47 8.89
CA ALA A 34 -7.12 11.49 9.77
C ALA A 34 -6.85 10.02 9.41
N GLY A 35 -5.81 9.75 8.60
CA GLY A 35 -5.48 8.41 8.13
C GLY A 35 -6.35 7.90 6.98
N LEU A 36 -7.08 8.78 6.30
CA LEU A 36 -8.00 8.42 5.21
C LEU A 36 -7.28 8.20 3.87
N THR A 37 -6.13 8.84 3.65
CA THR A 37 -5.35 8.74 2.42
C THR A 37 -4.01 8.07 2.71
N ARG A 38 -3.67 7.04 1.92
CA ARG A 38 -2.41 6.31 1.99
C ARG A 38 -1.89 6.05 0.58
N ASP A 39 -0.65 6.43 0.31
CA ASP A 39 0.05 6.06 -0.91
C ASP A 39 0.79 4.74 -0.71
N TYR A 40 0.49 3.76 -1.56
CA TYR A 40 1.08 2.42 -1.53
C TYR A 40 2.09 2.19 -2.65
N THR A 41 2.37 3.18 -3.50
CA THR A 41 3.23 3.04 -4.69
C THR A 41 4.66 2.59 -4.34
N GLY A 42 5.17 2.96 -3.16
CA GLY A 42 6.49 2.57 -2.67
C GLY A 42 6.52 1.33 -1.77
N ALA A 43 5.38 0.68 -1.50
CA ALA A 43 5.33 -0.49 -0.63
C ALA A 43 5.87 -1.72 -1.36
N CYS A 44 7.19 -1.92 -1.35
CA CYS A 44 7.82 -3.15 -1.81
C CYS A 44 7.42 -4.29 -0.87
N THR A 45 6.43 -5.08 -1.27
CA THR A 45 5.92 -6.24 -0.52
C THR A 45 6.88 -7.45 -0.54
N GLY A 46 8.19 -7.22 -0.77
CA GLY A 46 9.15 -8.28 -1.09
C GLY A 46 10.59 -8.11 -0.65
N SER A 47 10.95 -7.18 0.25
CA SER A 47 12.33 -7.11 0.78
C SER A 47 12.44 -7.76 2.16
N ARG A 48 12.65 -9.08 2.19
CA ARG A 48 13.35 -9.70 3.33
C ARG A 48 14.78 -9.16 3.33
N SER A 49 15.05 -8.14 4.12
CA SER A 49 16.39 -7.71 4.49
C SER A 49 17.05 -8.80 5.36
N ARG A 50 17.56 -9.86 4.71
CA ARG A 50 18.46 -10.85 5.31
C ARG A 50 19.55 -11.23 4.30
N ALA A 51 20.43 -10.29 3.98
CA ALA A 51 21.75 -10.56 3.38
C ALA A 51 22.56 -9.25 3.32
N ALA A 52 23.05 -8.76 4.46
CA ALA A 52 24.09 -7.72 4.49
C ALA A 52 25.02 -7.88 5.70
N ASN A 53 25.11 -9.09 6.25
CA ASN A 53 26.09 -9.44 7.28
C ASN A 53 26.75 -10.75 6.82
N TYR A 54 28.07 -10.87 6.97
CA TYR A 54 28.97 -11.94 6.49
C TYR A 54 29.72 -11.68 5.17
N SER A 55 30.56 -10.64 5.11
CA SER A 55 31.74 -10.67 4.21
C SER A 55 32.92 -9.78 4.66
N GLU A 56 33.26 -9.73 5.96
CA GLU A 56 34.44 -8.97 6.44
C GLU A 56 35.46 -9.78 7.27
N HIS A 57 35.38 -11.12 7.30
CA HIS A 57 36.28 -11.93 8.16
C HIS A 57 37.27 -12.88 7.46
N LEU A 58 37.56 -12.68 6.17
CA LEU A 58 38.58 -13.49 5.46
C LEU A 58 39.57 -12.63 4.68
N SER A 59 40.28 -11.75 5.38
CA SER A 59 41.59 -11.24 4.94
C SER A 59 42.38 -10.64 6.10
N ALA A 60 43.09 -11.48 6.85
CA ALA A 60 44.33 -11.17 7.57
C ALA A 60 45.00 -12.48 7.97
#